data_AF-A0A9D6NMM1-F1
#
_entry.id   AF-A0A9D6NMM1-F1
#
_cell.length_a   1.000
_cell.length_b   1.000
_cell.length_c   1.000
_cell.angle_alpha   90.00
_cell.angle_beta   90.00
_cell.angle_gamma   90.00
#
_symmetry.space_group_name_H-M   'P 1'
#
loop_
_entity.id
_entity.type
_entity.pdbx_description
1 polymer ?
#
loop_
_entity_poly.entity_id
_entity_poly.type
_entity_poly.pdbx_seq_one_letter_code
_entity_poly.pdbx_strand_id
1 'polypeptide(L)'
;MAKPTVVPRDVQEATLARLAAHARRYKVYGVEEVIGAFKGPYLYIDYTEESAGLPTRPRSSKLCRLRYTGHPERWEFAIYKYSDNCYDEEGDFPFGGGTGEKCFDAAASLYIANCYPGLSPDLPTDEELAEYEQGRGHFEDVLGWEMEDGTFLPGPAMVDYLMDHLAQQWREEIESKSIQLNTSLQAALNKQPGIWIEAIHDTLALGDAARKNERVKAIAAALPGPEFLRDVLEKLPEEPRAALRLVMEKGG
;
A
#
# COMPACT_ATOMS: atom_id res chain seq x y z
N MET A 1 -26.02 -32.20 -16.45
CA MET A 1 -24.64 -32.67 -16.71
C MET A 1 -23.95 -32.83 -15.36
N ALA A 2 -23.22 -33.93 -15.14
CA ALA A 2 -22.50 -34.16 -13.88
C ALA A 2 -21.43 -33.07 -13.68
N LYS A 3 -21.42 -32.42 -12.51
CA LYS A 3 -20.40 -31.40 -12.20
C LYS A 3 -19.04 -32.11 -12.10
N PRO A 4 -18.01 -31.64 -12.82
CA PRO A 4 -16.68 -32.24 -12.73
C PRO A 4 -16.17 -32.13 -11.29
N THR A 5 -15.61 -33.22 -10.77
CA THR A 5 -15.15 -33.31 -9.37
C THR A 5 -13.70 -32.84 -9.23
N VAL A 6 -12.93 -32.86 -10.31
CA VAL A 6 -11.51 -32.49 -10.37
C VAL A 6 -11.23 -31.81 -11.71
N VAL A 7 -10.39 -30.77 -11.70
CA VAL A 7 -9.91 -30.11 -12.91
C VAL A 7 -8.87 -31.00 -13.62
N PRO A 8 -9.00 -31.32 -14.92
CA PRO A 8 -7.99 -32.07 -15.66
C PRO A 8 -6.60 -31.40 -15.63
N ARG A 9 -5.52 -32.19 -15.56
CA ARG A 9 -4.16 -31.68 -15.35
C ARG A 9 -3.67 -30.77 -16.50
N ASP A 10 -4.01 -31.12 -17.73
CA ASP A 10 -3.77 -30.33 -18.93
C ASP A 10 -4.43 -28.95 -18.83
N VAL A 11 -5.66 -28.89 -18.33
CA VAL A 11 -6.37 -27.63 -18.07
C VAL A 11 -5.71 -26.84 -16.94
N GLN A 12 -5.29 -27.52 -15.86
CA GLN A 12 -4.58 -26.86 -14.76
C GLN A 12 -3.30 -26.15 -15.22
N GLU A 13 -2.44 -26.87 -15.94
CA GLU A 13 -1.16 -26.35 -16.42
C GLU A 13 -1.37 -25.21 -17.43
N ALA A 14 -2.32 -25.35 -18.37
CA ALA A 14 -2.63 -24.32 -19.34
C ALA A 14 -3.22 -23.05 -18.70
N THR A 15 -4.13 -23.20 -17.72
CA THR A 15 -4.73 -22.07 -17.01
C THR A 15 -3.70 -21.33 -16.17
N LEU A 16 -2.80 -22.02 -15.47
CA LEU A 16 -1.73 -21.36 -14.70
C LEU A 16 -0.75 -20.61 -15.61
N ALA A 17 -0.36 -21.20 -16.75
CA ALA A 17 0.53 -20.54 -17.70
C ALA A 17 -0.09 -19.25 -18.26
N ARG A 18 -1.39 -19.29 -18.60
CA ARG A 18 -2.16 -18.13 -19.06
C ARG A 18 -2.27 -17.05 -17.98
N LEU A 19 -2.62 -17.43 -16.75
CA LEU A 19 -2.70 -16.52 -15.62
C LEU A 19 -1.35 -15.87 -15.30
N ALA A 20 -0.26 -16.64 -15.28
CA ALA A 20 1.06 -16.13 -15.01
C ALA A 20 1.54 -15.16 -16.10
N ALA A 21 1.24 -15.43 -17.37
CA ALA A 21 1.54 -14.51 -18.47
C ALA A 21 0.73 -13.21 -18.34
N HIS A 22 -0.56 -13.32 -18.03
CA HIS A 22 -1.47 -12.18 -17.91
C HIS A 22 -1.16 -11.30 -16.70
N ALA A 23 -0.81 -11.91 -15.57
CA ALA A 23 -0.44 -11.24 -14.33
C ALA A 23 0.80 -10.33 -14.45
N ARG A 24 1.67 -10.54 -15.45
CA ARG A 24 2.83 -9.68 -15.69
C ARG A 24 2.45 -8.21 -15.90
N ARG A 25 1.27 -7.96 -16.48
CA ARG A 25 0.74 -6.61 -16.71
C ARG A 25 0.44 -5.87 -15.41
N TYR A 26 0.29 -6.61 -14.31
CA TYR A 26 0.00 -6.05 -12.99
C TYR A 26 1.24 -5.78 -12.14
N LYS A 27 2.46 -6.07 -12.66
CA LYS A 27 3.70 -5.68 -12.00
C LYS A 27 3.80 -4.17 -11.76
N VAL A 28 3.28 -3.38 -12.70
CA VAL A 28 3.24 -1.90 -12.60
C VAL A 28 2.40 -1.42 -11.41
N TYR A 29 1.51 -2.28 -10.89
CA TYR A 29 0.70 -2.04 -9.70
C TYR A 29 1.26 -2.75 -8.44
N GLY A 30 2.52 -3.18 -8.46
CA GLY A 30 3.18 -3.80 -7.29
C GLY A 30 2.92 -5.29 -7.08
N VAL A 31 2.33 -5.99 -8.07
CA VAL A 31 2.16 -7.45 -8.01
C VAL A 31 3.45 -8.16 -8.41
N GLU A 32 4.05 -8.88 -7.48
CA GLU A 32 5.29 -9.63 -7.72
C GLU A 32 5.00 -10.99 -8.40
N GLU A 33 4.10 -11.77 -7.79
CA GLU A 33 3.71 -13.09 -8.27
C GLU A 33 2.24 -13.38 -7.98
N VAL A 34 1.57 -14.06 -8.93
CA VAL A 34 0.23 -14.63 -8.76
C VAL A 34 0.35 -16.11 -8.47
N ILE A 35 -0.25 -16.54 -7.36
CA ILE A 35 -0.18 -17.91 -6.86
C ILE A 35 -1.52 -18.60 -7.11
N GLY A 36 -1.50 -19.65 -7.94
CA GLY A 36 -2.67 -20.48 -8.22
C GLY A 36 -2.60 -21.83 -7.52
N ALA A 37 -3.62 -22.18 -6.73
CA ALA A 37 -3.70 -23.47 -6.04
C ALA A 37 -5.01 -24.22 -6.38
N PHE A 38 -4.90 -25.43 -6.90
CA PHE A 38 -6.07 -26.28 -7.20
C PHE A 38 -6.48 -27.13 -5.99
N LYS A 39 -7.79 -27.19 -5.72
CA LYS A 39 -8.37 -28.08 -4.70
C LYS A 39 -9.72 -28.59 -5.18
N GLY A 40 -9.77 -29.86 -5.60
CA GLY A 40 -10.96 -30.46 -6.18
C GLY A 40 -11.38 -29.75 -7.48
N PRO A 41 -12.60 -29.22 -7.58
CA PRO A 41 -13.05 -28.48 -8.77
C PRO A 41 -12.70 -26.99 -8.72
N TYR A 42 -11.94 -26.52 -7.72
CA TYR A 42 -11.66 -25.11 -7.51
C TYR A 42 -10.19 -24.76 -7.80
N LEU A 43 -9.98 -23.56 -8.34
CA LEU A 43 -8.71 -22.86 -8.41
C LEU A 43 -8.79 -21.64 -7.48
N TYR A 44 -7.89 -21.57 -6.51
CA TYR A 44 -7.73 -20.43 -5.62
C TYR A 44 -6.61 -19.55 -6.18
N ILE A 45 -6.88 -18.27 -6.32
CA ILE A 45 -5.94 -17.29 -6.84
C ILE A 45 -5.63 -16.29 -5.75
N ASP A 46 -4.36 -16.23 -5.41
CA ASP A 46 -3.76 -15.28 -4.48
C ASP A 46 -2.70 -14.47 -5.24
N TYR A 47 -2.27 -13.34 -4.67
CA TYR A 47 -1.16 -12.55 -5.20
C TYR A 47 -0.20 -12.15 -4.08
N THR A 48 1.04 -11.87 -4.43
CA THR A 48 2.07 -11.33 -3.55
C THR A 48 2.41 -9.92 -3.95
N GLU A 49 2.59 -9.07 -2.95
CA GLU A 49 2.96 -7.67 -3.11
C GLU A 49 4.47 -7.50 -2.92
N GLU A 50 5.06 -6.63 -3.74
CA GLU A 50 6.47 -6.28 -3.61
C GLU A 50 6.75 -5.76 -2.18
N SER A 51 7.66 -6.44 -1.48
CA SER A 51 8.11 -5.99 -0.17
C SER A 51 8.99 -4.77 -0.39
N ALA A 52 8.44 -3.57 -0.18
CA ALA A 52 9.09 -2.26 -0.39
C ALA A 52 10.41 -2.10 0.40
N GLY A 53 11.48 -2.78 -0.03
CA GLY A 53 12.81 -2.77 0.59
C GLY A 53 12.92 -3.33 2.00
N LEU A 54 11.82 -3.81 2.60
CA LEU A 54 11.80 -4.34 3.97
C LEU A 54 12.13 -5.85 3.97
N PRO A 55 12.94 -6.35 4.94
CA PRO A 55 13.29 -7.76 5.08
C PRO A 55 12.14 -8.58 5.68
N THR A 56 10.92 -8.37 5.17
CA THR A 56 9.70 -9.08 5.58
C THR A 56 9.35 -10.14 4.55
N ARG A 57 8.80 -11.26 5.02
CA ARG A 57 8.29 -12.33 4.15
C ARG A 57 7.23 -11.74 3.20
N PRO A 58 7.23 -12.09 1.90
CA PRO A 58 6.19 -11.67 0.97
C PRO A 58 4.83 -12.09 1.53
N ARG A 59 3.93 -11.11 1.66
CA ARG A 59 2.58 -11.33 2.19
C ARG A 59 1.70 -11.75 1.02
N SER A 60 1.15 -12.96 1.08
CA SER A 60 0.15 -13.41 0.10
C SER A 60 -1.23 -12.90 0.49
N SER A 61 -1.88 -12.17 -0.41
CA SER A 61 -3.25 -11.67 -0.29
C SER A 61 -4.20 -12.52 -1.14
N LYS A 62 -5.41 -12.78 -0.62
CA LYS A 62 -6.45 -13.57 -1.30
C LYS A 62 -7.15 -12.71 -2.35
N LEU A 63 -7.34 -13.24 -3.55
CA LEU A 63 -7.98 -12.48 -4.64
C LEU A 63 -9.34 -13.05 -5.01
N CYS A 64 -9.36 -14.24 -5.63
CA CYS A 64 -10.60 -14.86 -6.09
C CYS A 64 -10.50 -16.39 -6.11
N ARG A 65 -11.65 -17.04 -6.22
CA ARG A 65 -11.80 -18.49 -6.35
C ARG A 65 -12.60 -18.77 -7.60
N LEU A 66 -12.05 -19.63 -8.46
CA LEU A 66 -12.69 -20.06 -9.70
C LEU A 66 -13.16 -21.51 -9.56
N ARG A 67 -14.41 -21.79 -9.93
CA ARG A 67 -14.94 -23.15 -9.99
C ARG A 67 -15.00 -23.65 -11.43
N TYR A 68 -14.42 -24.81 -11.68
CA TYR A 68 -14.42 -25.42 -12.99
C TYR A 68 -15.82 -25.92 -13.36
N THR A 69 -16.29 -25.51 -14.54
CA THR A 69 -17.62 -25.89 -15.05
C THR A 69 -17.59 -27.10 -15.98
N GLY A 70 -16.39 -27.55 -16.38
CA GLY A 70 -16.21 -28.60 -17.40
C GLY A 70 -15.62 -28.09 -18.71
N HIS A 71 -15.47 -26.76 -18.85
CA HIS A 71 -14.81 -26.13 -19.99
C HIS A 71 -13.65 -25.24 -19.53
N PRO A 72 -12.49 -25.27 -20.23
CA PRO A 72 -11.29 -24.52 -19.86
C PRO A 72 -11.47 -22.99 -19.94
N GLU A 73 -12.43 -22.52 -20.74
CA GLU A 73 -12.72 -21.09 -20.93
C GLU A 73 -13.90 -20.60 -20.11
N ARG A 74 -14.51 -21.47 -19.30
CA ARG A 74 -15.72 -21.14 -18.54
C ARG A 74 -15.55 -21.55 -17.08
N TRP A 75 -15.28 -20.56 -16.26
CA TRP A 75 -15.14 -20.66 -14.83
C TRP A 75 -16.25 -19.89 -14.16
N GLU A 76 -16.78 -20.42 -13.06
CA GLU A 76 -17.62 -19.63 -12.16
C GLU A 76 -16.72 -18.87 -11.20
N PHE A 77 -17.03 -17.60 -10.99
CA PHE A 77 -16.21 -16.68 -10.22
C PHE A 77 -16.78 -16.44 -8.82
N ALA A 78 -15.89 -16.34 -7.83
CA ALA A 78 -16.21 -15.87 -6.50
C ALA A 78 -15.07 -14.95 -6.01
N ILE A 79 -15.40 -13.73 -5.63
CA ILE A 79 -14.45 -12.75 -5.10
C ILE A 79 -14.20 -12.98 -3.60
N TYR A 80 -12.99 -12.70 -3.10
CA TYR A 80 -12.72 -12.83 -1.66
C TYR A 80 -13.11 -11.55 -0.90
N LYS A 81 -14.13 -11.64 -0.02
CA LYS A 81 -14.58 -10.53 0.83
C LYS A 81 -13.73 -10.44 2.10
N TYR A 82 -12.90 -9.40 2.19
CA TYR A 82 -12.08 -9.14 3.38
C TYR A 82 -12.86 -8.69 4.62
N SER A 83 -14.08 -8.16 4.45
CA SER A 83 -14.98 -7.82 5.56
C SER A 83 -15.32 -9.04 6.41
N ASP A 84 -15.61 -10.16 5.75
CA ASP A 84 -16.16 -11.37 6.36
C ASP A 84 -15.21 -12.57 6.27
N ASN A 85 -14.02 -12.37 5.68
CA ASN A 85 -13.00 -13.40 5.42
C ASN A 85 -13.57 -14.65 4.71
N CYS A 86 -14.44 -14.44 3.72
CA CYS A 86 -15.09 -15.50 2.96
C CYS A 86 -15.12 -15.18 1.46
N TYR A 87 -15.28 -16.21 0.62
CA TYR A 87 -15.56 -16.00 -0.81
C TYR A 87 -17.04 -15.71 -1.01
N ASP A 88 -17.36 -14.77 -1.89
CA ASP A 88 -18.74 -14.45 -2.25
C ASP A 88 -19.38 -15.62 -3.01
N GLU A 89 -20.29 -16.33 -2.32
CA GLU A 89 -21.08 -17.42 -2.88
C GLU A 89 -22.50 -16.98 -3.27
N GLU A 90 -22.92 -15.79 -2.83
CA GLU A 90 -24.28 -15.27 -3.02
C GLU A 90 -24.43 -14.46 -4.32
N GLY A 91 -23.29 -14.09 -4.94
CA GLY A 91 -23.28 -13.34 -6.19
C GLY A 91 -23.55 -11.85 -5.98
N ASP A 92 -23.14 -11.32 -4.83
CA ASP A 92 -23.20 -9.89 -4.52
C ASP A 92 -22.36 -9.07 -5.52
N PHE A 93 -21.31 -9.68 -6.05
CA PHE A 93 -20.47 -9.07 -7.08
C PHE A 93 -21.08 -9.24 -8.49
N PRO A 94 -21.20 -8.17 -9.30
CA PRO A 94 -21.88 -8.17 -10.61
C PRO A 94 -21.05 -8.82 -11.74
N PHE A 95 -20.33 -9.91 -11.45
CA PHE A 95 -19.56 -10.67 -12.43
C PHE A 95 -19.74 -12.19 -12.20
N GLY A 96 -20.36 -12.86 -13.16
CA GLY A 96 -20.74 -14.28 -13.04
C GLY A 96 -19.68 -15.31 -13.47
N GLY A 97 -18.53 -14.87 -13.98
CA GLY A 97 -17.45 -15.74 -14.45
C GLY A 97 -17.11 -15.61 -15.94
N GLY A 98 -16.13 -16.41 -16.39
CA GLY A 98 -15.55 -16.31 -17.73
C GLY A 98 -14.27 -17.11 -17.87
N THR A 99 -13.31 -16.62 -18.67
CA THR A 99 -11.95 -17.17 -18.71
C THR A 99 -11.22 -16.87 -17.40
N GLY A 100 -10.16 -17.63 -17.10
CA GLY A 100 -9.37 -17.42 -15.89
C GLY A 100 -8.84 -15.98 -15.79
N GLU A 101 -8.40 -15.40 -16.90
CA GLU A 101 -7.87 -14.04 -16.98
C GLU A 101 -8.95 -12.99 -16.76
N LYS A 102 -10.13 -13.11 -17.40
CA LYS A 102 -11.23 -12.18 -17.15
C LYS A 102 -11.67 -12.19 -15.69
N CYS A 103 -11.65 -13.37 -15.07
CA CYS A 103 -11.96 -13.51 -13.66
C CYS A 103 -10.87 -12.91 -12.77
N PHE A 104 -9.60 -13.04 -13.15
CA PHE A 104 -8.49 -12.38 -12.47
C PHE A 104 -8.62 -10.85 -12.58
N ASP A 105 -8.84 -10.31 -13.79
CA ASP A 105 -8.98 -8.88 -14.05
C ASP A 105 -10.12 -8.27 -13.25
N ALA A 106 -11.25 -8.96 -13.15
CA ALA A 106 -12.40 -8.51 -12.38
C ALA A 106 -12.12 -8.40 -10.87
N ALA A 107 -11.24 -9.25 -10.32
CA ALA A 107 -10.85 -9.18 -8.92
C ALA A 107 -9.66 -8.23 -8.69
N ALA A 108 -8.71 -8.21 -9.63
CA ALA A 108 -7.54 -7.35 -9.60
C ALA A 108 -7.93 -5.87 -9.78
N SER A 109 -8.95 -5.58 -10.59
CA SER A 109 -9.49 -4.22 -10.69
C SER A 109 -9.95 -3.71 -9.32
N LEU A 110 -10.58 -4.55 -8.50
CA LEU A 110 -11.08 -4.14 -7.19
C LEU A 110 -9.97 -4.00 -6.14
N TYR A 111 -9.09 -4.99 -6.02
CA TYR A 111 -8.14 -5.06 -4.88
C TYR A 111 -6.73 -4.59 -5.20
N ILE A 112 -6.32 -4.60 -6.47
CA ILE A 112 -4.97 -4.24 -6.88
C ILE A 112 -4.96 -2.86 -7.53
N ALA A 113 -5.85 -2.62 -8.51
CA ALA A 113 -5.91 -1.35 -9.24
C ALA A 113 -6.92 -0.33 -8.65
N ASN A 114 -7.79 -0.74 -7.72
CA ASN A 114 -8.87 0.08 -7.15
C ASN A 114 -9.83 0.72 -8.19
N CYS A 115 -9.97 0.11 -9.36
CA CYS A 115 -10.90 0.48 -10.43
C CYS A 115 -12.30 -0.10 -10.15
N TYR A 116 -13.26 0.73 -9.71
CA TYR A 116 -14.69 0.37 -9.53
C TYR A 116 -15.45 0.32 -10.89
N PRO A 117 -16.68 -0.24 -10.99
CA PRO A 117 -17.08 -1.20 -12.02
C PRO A 117 -17.50 -0.55 -13.34
N GLY A 118 -17.01 -1.13 -14.44
CA GLY A 118 -17.16 -0.69 -15.83
C GLY A 118 -15.89 -0.93 -16.65
N LEU A 119 -14.75 -1.09 -15.97
CA LEU A 119 -13.41 -1.11 -16.55
C LEU A 119 -12.93 -2.51 -16.94
N SER A 120 -12.57 -2.66 -18.21
CA SER A 120 -11.28 -3.30 -18.51
C SER A 120 -10.22 -2.33 -18.02
N PRO A 121 -9.27 -2.71 -17.16
CA PRO A 121 -8.09 -1.89 -16.99
C PRO A 121 -7.50 -1.67 -18.38
N ASP A 122 -7.13 -0.44 -18.70
CA ASP A 122 -6.32 -0.16 -19.89
C ASP A 122 -4.92 -0.66 -19.55
N LEU A 123 -4.79 -1.99 -19.59
CA LEU A 123 -3.59 -2.69 -19.20
C LEU A 123 -2.48 -2.16 -20.11
N PRO A 124 -1.31 -1.80 -19.56
CA PRO A 124 -0.20 -1.36 -20.38
C PRO A 124 0.02 -2.36 -21.50
N THR A 125 0.10 -1.84 -22.71
CA THR A 125 0.41 -2.63 -23.90
C THR A 125 1.74 -3.36 -23.68
N ASP A 126 1.95 -4.46 -24.41
CA ASP A 126 3.19 -5.23 -24.28
C ASP A 126 4.44 -4.35 -24.61
N GLU A 127 4.25 -3.27 -25.37
CA GLU A 127 5.28 -2.27 -25.69
C GLU A 127 5.56 -1.32 -24.50
N GLU A 128 4.52 -0.76 -23.86
CA GLU A 128 4.64 0.06 -22.65
C GLU A 128 5.21 -0.74 -21.47
N LEU A 129 4.84 -2.02 -21.35
CA LEU A 129 5.38 -2.93 -20.34
C LEU A 129 6.88 -3.20 -20.59
N ALA A 130 7.28 -3.35 -21.85
CA ALA A 130 8.67 -3.55 -22.21
C ALA A 130 9.53 -2.28 -21.97
N GLU A 131 8.98 -1.08 -22.16
CA GLU A 131 9.65 0.17 -21.81
C GLU A 131 9.83 0.33 -20.30
N TYR A 132 8.82 -0.07 -19.51
CA TYR A 132 8.91 -0.16 -18.06
C TYR A 132 9.96 -1.19 -17.59
N GLU A 133 9.90 -2.43 -18.10
CA GLU A 133 10.86 -3.51 -17.75
C GLU A 133 12.31 -3.19 -18.18
N GLN A 134 12.49 -2.30 -19.15
CA GLN A 134 13.80 -1.80 -19.59
C GLN A 134 14.27 -0.54 -18.84
N GLY A 135 13.49 -0.06 -17.85
CA GLY A 135 13.80 1.11 -17.04
C GLY A 135 13.78 2.44 -17.82
N ARG A 136 13.01 2.52 -18.91
CA ARG A 136 12.86 3.73 -19.75
C ARG A 136 11.54 4.46 -19.55
N GLY A 137 10.56 3.83 -18.88
CA GLY A 137 9.30 4.45 -18.50
C GLY A 137 9.44 5.25 -17.21
N HIS A 138 9.17 6.56 -17.28
CA HIS A 138 9.12 7.45 -16.13
C HIS A 138 7.74 7.36 -15.43
N PHE A 139 7.40 6.19 -14.87
CA PHE A 139 6.13 5.99 -14.14
C PHE A 139 5.95 7.00 -13.00
N GLU A 140 7.07 7.39 -12.36
CA GLU A 140 7.11 8.41 -11.30
C GLU A 140 6.77 9.83 -11.78
N ASP A 141 6.83 10.12 -13.09
CA ASP A 141 6.58 11.46 -13.64
C ASP A 141 5.17 11.61 -14.26
N VAL A 142 4.34 10.56 -14.21
CA VAL A 142 2.97 10.61 -14.76
C VAL A 142 2.07 11.44 -13.84
N LEU A 143 1.65 12.62 -14.33
CA LEU A 143 0.77 13.54 -13.60
C LEU A 143 -0.68 13.04 -13.50
N GLY A 144 -1.14 12.21 -14.42
CA GLY A 144 -2.49 11.67 -14.38
C GLY A 144 -3.05 11.28 -15.73
N TRP A 145 -4.26 10.75 -15.69
CA TRP A 145 -4.99 10.20 -16.82
C TRP A 145 -6.32 10.93 -16.97
N GLU A 146 -6.64 11.38 -18.18
CA GLU A 146 -7.93 11.98 -18.50
C GLU A 146 -8.86 10.90 -19.07
N MET A 147 -10.02 10.73 -18.44
CA MET A 147 -11.01 9.73 -18.79
C MET A 147 -11.85 10.18 -19.99
N GLU A 148 -12.51 9.25 -20.67
CA GLU A 148 -13.41 9.57 -21.81
C GLU A 148 -14.60 10.46 -21.42
N ASP A 149 -14.98 10.48 -20.13
CA ASP A 149 -16.01 11.35 -19.58
C ASP A 149 -15.48 12.74 -19.14
N GLY A 150 -14.19 13.00 -19.37
CA GLY A 150 -13.49 14.23 -18.99
C GLY A 150 -13.01 14.27 -17.54
N THR A 151 -13.13 13.17 -16.79
CA THR A 151 -12.65 13.08 -15.41
C THR A 151 -11.13 12.90 -15.38
N PHE A 152 -10.42 13.73 -14.62
CA PHE A 152 -8.97 13.63 -14.46
C PHE A 152 -8.62 12.81 -13.21
N LEU A 153 -7.89 11.70 -13.40
CA LEU A 153 -7.36 10.86 -12.33
C LEU A 153 -5.88 11.19 -12.09
N PRO A 154 -5.48 11.51 -10.85
CA PRO A 154 -4.08 11.86 -10.55
C PRO A 154 -3.18 10.62 -10.66
N GLY A 155 -2.07 10.77 -11.38
CA GLY A 155 -1.03 9.76 -11.51
C GLY A 155 -0.03 9.83 -10.36
N PRO A 156 0.95 8.90 -10.29
CA PRO A 156 1.91 8.80 -9.19
C PRO A 156 2.58 10.14 -8.83
N ALA A 157 3.05 10.90 -9.84
CA ALA A 157 3.71 12.19 -9.60
C ALA A 157 2.77 13.23 -8.97
N MET A 158 1.50 13.23 -9.38
CA MET A 158 0.49 14.12 -8.83
C MET A 158 0.03 13.66 -7.44
N VAL A 159 -0.06 12.36 -7.21
CA VAL A 159 -0.34 11.82 -5.88
C VAL A 159 0.78 12.20 -4.92
N ASP A 160 2.04 12.03 -5.31
CA ASP A 160 3.19 12.44 -4.50
C ASP A 160 3.17 13.95 -4.24
N TYR A 161 2.93 14.76 -5.27
CA TYR A 161 2.76 16.21 -5.12
C TYR A 161 1.60 16.58 -4.17
N LEU A 162 0.45 15.92 -4.28
CA LEU A 162 -0.72 16.16 -3.42
C LEU A 162 -0.44 15.72 -1.98
N MET A 163 0.23 14.59 -1.79
CA MET A 163 0.59 14.07 -0.47
C MET A 163 1.66 14.94 0.21
N ASP A 164 2.64 15.44 -0.54
CA ASP A 164 3.61 16.42 -0.06
C ASP A 164 2.92 17.74 0.32
N HIS A 165 1.98 18.21 -0.50
CA HIS A 165 1.21 19.41 -0.20
C HIS A 165 0.34 19.24 1.05
N LEU A 166 -0.33 18.10 1.21
CA LEU A 166 -1.11 17.76 2.40
C LEU A 166 -0.22 17.63 3.64
N ALA A 167 0.95 17.00 3.52
CA ALA A 167 1.92 16.89 4.61
C ALA A 167 2.42 18.28 5.04
N GLN A 168 2.65 19.19 4.09
CA GLN A 168 3.04 20.57 4.35
C GLN A 168 1.91 21.36 5.02
N GLN A 169 0.66 21.21 4.57
CA GLN A 169 -0.50 21.82 5.23
C GLN A 169 -0.68 21.30 6.66
N TRP A 170 -0.55 19.99 6.87
CA TRP A 170 -0.60 19.41 8.22
C TRP A 170 0.55 19.90 9.09
N ARG A 171 1.76 20.09 8.53
CA ARG A 171 2.87 20.72 9.24
C ARG A 171 2.51 22.13 9.66
N GLU A 172 1.99 22.96 8.76
CA GLU A 172 1.57 24.34 9.05
C GLU A 172 0.42 24.42 10.07
N GLU A 173 -0.54 23.50 10.00
CA GLU A 173 -1.61 23.37 11.01
C GLU A 173 -1.07 22.94 12.38
N ILE A 174 -0.04 22.12 12.43
CA ILE A 174 0.60 21.70 13.67
C ILE A 174 1.47 22.82 14.23
N GLU A 175 2.24 23.52 13.39
CA GLU A 175 3.09 24.66 13.77
C GLU A 175 2.28 25.89 14.19
N SER A 176 1.10 26.11 13.60
CA SER A 176 0.19 27.21 13.98
C SER A 176 -0.57 26.95 15.28
N LYS A 177 -0.66 25.70 15.74
CA LYS A 177 -1.23 25.39 17.05
C LYS A 177 -0.28 25.90 18.13
N SER A 178 -0.69 26.93 18.85
CA SER A 178 0.06 27.44 19.99
C SER A 178 0.26 26.34 21.03
N ILE A 179 1.52 26.14 21.43
CA ILE A 179 1.86 25.27 22.54
C ILE A 179 1.30 25.95 23.79
N GLN A 180 0.32 25.34 24.44
CA GLN A 180 -0.14 25.87 25.71
C GLN A 180 0.98 25.70 26.74
N LEU A 181 1.45 26.82 27.30
CA LEU A 181 2.61 26.92 28.22
C LEU A 181 2.56 25.98 29.43
N ASN A 182 1.38 25.44 29.77
CA ASN A 182 1.17 24.51 30.90
C ASN A 182 1.08 23.04 30.46
N THR A 183 1.34 22.71 29.19
CA THR A 183 1.29 21.34 28.69
C THR A 183 2.55 20.59 29.11
N SER A 184 2.40 19.43 29.74
CA SER A 184 3.56 18.59 30.04
C SER A 184 4.22 18.11 28.73
N LEU A 185 5.55 17.96 28.74
CA LEU A 185 6.31 17.45 27.59
C LEU A 185 5.72 16.14 27.04
N GLN A 186 5.32 15.25 27.95
CA GLN A 186 4.66 13.99 27.58
C GLN A 186 3.32 14.21 26.85
N ALA A 187 2.50 15.16 27.30
CA ALA A 187 1.23 15.50 26.65
C ALA A 187 1.43 16.17 25.28
N ALA A 188 2.49 16.97 25.13
CA ALA A 188 2.87 17.58 23.86
C ALA A 188 3.33 16.52 22.85
N LEU A 189 4.17 15.57 23.26
CA LEU A 189 4.69 14.48 22.42
C LEU A 189 3.58 13.51 21.99
N ASN A 190 2.59 13.23 22.85
CA ASN A 190 1.47 12.34 22.49
C ASN A 190 0.67 12.86 21.28
N LYS A 191 0.61 14.17 21.08
CA LYS A 191 -0.08 14.82 19.96
C LYS A 191 0.71 14.78 18.64
N GLN A 192 1.98 14.41 18.68
CA GLN A 192 2.82 14.36 17.47
C GLN A 192 2.57 13.07 16.66
N PRO A 193 2.79 13.07 15.34
CA PRO A 193 2.76 11.87 14.51
C PRO A 193 3.64 10.74 15.03
N GLY A 194 3.22 9.49 14.84
CA GLY A 194 3.94 8.30 15.33
C GLY A 194 5.35 8.17 14.77
N ILE A 195 5.51 8.47 13.48
CA ILE A 195 6.80 8.43 12.78
C ILE A 195 7.83 9.42 13.35
N TRP A 196 7.38 10.59 13.81
CA TRP A 196 8.28 11.56 14.46
C TRP A 196 8.73 11.05 15.84
N ILE A 197 7.83 10.43 16.60
CA ILE A 197 8.19 9.84 17.90
C ILE A 197 9.19 8.69 17.74
N GLU A 198 9.03 7.87 16.71
CA GLU A 198 9.96 6.81 16.37
C GLU A 198 11.33 7.37 15.98
N ALA A 199 11.38 8.32 15.05
CA ALA A 199 12.64 8.96 14.65
C ALA A 199 13.37 9.62 15.83
N ILE A 200 12.66 10.34 16.71
CA ILE A 200 13.24 10.94 17.93
C ILE A 200 13.78 9.84 18.85
N HIS A 201 13.01 8.80 19.09
CA HIS A 201 13.39 7.70 19.97
C HIS A 201 14.68 6.99 19.50
N ASP A 202 14.77 6.74 18.19
CA ASP A 202 15.90 6.05 17.57
C ASP A 202 17.14 6.94 17.53
N THR A 203 16.97 8.23 17.21
CA THR A 203 18.06 9.22 17.23
C THR A 203 18.67 9.37 18.62
N LEU A 204 17.83 9.30 19.65
CA LEU A 204 18.26 9.41 21.05
C LEU A 204 18.74 8.07 21.64
N ALA A 205 18.68 6.97 20.87
CA ALA A 205 19.10 5.63 21.29
C ALA A 205 18.51 5.18 22.63
N LEU A 206 17.20 5.40 22.85
CA LEU A 206 16.54 5.21 24.16
C LEU A 206 16.12 3.76 24.48
N GLY A 207 16.73 2.77 23.82
CA GLY A 207 16.50 1.34 24.03
C GLY A 207 15.38 0.77 23.16
N ASP A 208 14.77 -0.33 23.60
CA ASP A 208 13.69 -1.02 22.86
C ASP A 208 12.32 -0.63 23.42
N ALA A 209 11.54 0.10 22.64
CA ALA A 209 10.14 0.40 22.93
C ALA A 209 9.27 0.06 21.73
N ALA A 210 8.30 -0.83 21.93
CA ALA A 210 7.46 -1.36 20.85
C ALA A 210 6.26 -0.46 20.55
N ARG A 211 5.78 0.31 21.54
CA ARG A 211 4.57 1.14 21.40
C ARG A 211 4.90 2.62 21.46
N LYS A 212 4.19 3.42 20.66
CA LYS A 212 4.32 4.90 20.65
C LYS A 212 4.30 5.50 22.07
N ASN A 213 3.38 5.07 22.93
CA ASN A 213 3.25 5.60 24.29
C ASN A 213 4.46 5.27 25.20
N GLU A 214 5.13 4.15 24.96
CA GLU A 214 6.35 3.76 25.68
C GLU A 214 7.53 4.63 25.22
N ARG A 215 7.67 4.82 23.90
CA ARG A 215 8.65 5.74 23.29
C ARG A 215 8.48 7.16 23.82
N VAL A 216 7.25 7.69 23.87
CA VAL A 216 6.94 9.02 24.42
C VAL A 216 7.38 9.13 25.89
N LYS A 217 7.14 8.11 26.72
CA LYS A 217 7.57 8.12 28.13
C LYS A 217 9.10 8.13 28.26
N ALA A 218 9.80 7.33 27.45
CA ALA A 218 11.26 7.28 27.45
C ALA A 218 11.85 8.65 27.06
N ILE A 219 11.34 9.25 25.98
CA ILE A 219 11.76 10.57 25.51
C ILE A 219 11.51 11.65 26.59
N ALA A 220 10.31 11.66 27.18
CA ALA A 220 9.96 12.64 28.21
C ALA A 220 10.78 12.50 29.50
N ALA A 221 11.29 11.30 29.80
CA ALA A 221 12.16 11.04 30.95
C ALA A 221 13.63 11.41 30.69
N ALA A 222 14.10 11.29 29.45
CA ALA A 222 15.49 11.57 29.07
C ALA A 222 15.76 13.08 28.83
N LEU A 223 14.83 13.77 28.18
CA LEU A 223 14.99 15.17 27.77
C LEU A 223 15.20 16.21 28.90
N PRO A 224 14.70 16.06 30.14
CA PRO A 224 14.93 17.05 31.19
C PRO A 224 16.38 17.11 31.71
N GLY A 225 17.24 16.17 31.31
CA GLY A 225 18.64 16.15 31.73
C GLY A 225 19.45 17.31 31.11
N PRO A 226 20.06 18.21 31.90
CA PRO A 226 20.77 19.37 31.37
C PRO A 226 21.99 19.02 30.51
N GLU A 227 22.69 17.93 30.83
CA GLU A 227 23.80 17.44 30.01
C GLU A 227 23.31 16.79 28.70
N PHE A 228 22.18 16.10 28.75
CA PHE A 228 21.55 15.46 27.60
C PHE A 228 21.03 16.50 26.60
N LEU A 229 20.37 17.55 27.08
CA LEU A 229 19.94 18.66 26.23
C LEU A 229 21.12 19.37 25.56
N ARG A 230 22.23 19.53 26.27
CA ARG A 230 23.43 20.15 25.68
C ARG A 230 23.99 19.30 24.55
N ASP A 231 24.12 17.99 24.74
CA ASP A 231 24.58 17.06 23.71
C ASP A 231 23.64 17.04 22.47
N VAL A 232 22.33 17.05 22.70
CA VAL A 232 21.34 17.15 21.60
C VAL A 232 21.48 18.48 20.86
N LEU A 233 21.62 19.60 21.57
CA LEU A 233 21.78 20.92 20.96
C LEU A 233 23.07 21.02 20.16
N GLU A 234 24.18 20.43 20.62
CA GLU A 234 25.46 20.44 19.91
C GLU A 234 25.42 19.65 18.59
N LYS A 235 24.63 18.58 18.54
CA LYS A 235 24.43 17.76 17.35
C LYS A 235 23.46 18.35 16.33
N LEU A 236 22.67 19.36 16.71
CA LEU A 236 21.73 20.00 15.79
C LEU A 236 22.46 20.83 14.72
N PRO A 237 22.00 20.79 13.46
CA PRO A 237 22.46 21.70 12.41
C PRO A 237 22.33 23.18 12.83
N GLU A 238 23.03 24.06 12.13
CA GLU A 238 23.07 25.50 12.46
C GLU A 238 21.68 26.15 12.37
N GLU A 239 20.89 25.81 11.35
CA GLU A 239 19.55 26.34 11.11
C GLU A 239 18.57 26.10 12.29
N PRO A 240 18.35 24.86 12.79
CA PRO A 240 17.53 24.63 13.97
C PRO A 240 18.04 25.32 15.23
N ARG A 241 19.36 25.41 15.43
CA ARG A 241 19.94 26.13 16.57
C ARG A 241 19.64 27.63 16.52
N ALA A 242 19.70 28.23 15.33
CA ALA A 242 19.35 29.63 15.13
C ALA A 242 17.87 29.89 15.42
N ALA A 243 16.98 29.00 14.96
CA ALA A 243 15.55 29.08 15.24
C ALA A 243 15.24 28.97 16.75
N LEU A 244 15.87 28.03 17.46
CA LEU A 244 15.71 27.89 18.91
C LEU A 244 16.16 29.13 19.69
N ARG A 245 17.30 29.73 19.31
CA ARG A 245 17.77 30.99 19.90
C ARG A 245 16.75 32.11 19.70
N LEU A 246 16.20 32.25 18.50
CA LEU A 246 15.20 33.27 18.20
C LEU A 246 13.93 33.11 19.05
N VAL A 247 13.47 31.87 19.27
CA VAL A 247 12.33 31.57 20.15
C VAL A 247 12.64 31.94 21.60
N MET A 248 13.82 31.58 22.10
CA MET A 248 14.25 31.92 23.46
C MET A 248 14.38 33.43 23.68
N GLU A 249 14.92 34.17 22.70
CA GLU A 249 15.02 35.62 22.74
C GLU A 249 13.66 36.32 22.75
N LYS A 250 12.64 35.71 22.12
CA LYS A 250 11.26 36.22 22.08
C LYS A 250 10.41 35.80 23.29
N GLY A 251 11.01 35.14 24.28
CA GLY A 251 10.36 34.85 25.57
C GLY A 251 9.84 33.42 25.74
N GLY A 252 10.06 32.53 24.77
CA GLY A 252 9.66 31.12 24.84
C GLY A 252 8.18 30.87 24.58
#